data_AF-A0A0C2YA54-F1
#
_entry.id   AF-A0A0C2YA54-F1
#
_cell.length_a   1.000
_cell.length_b   1.000
_cell.length_c   1.000
_cell.angle_alpha   90.00
_cell.angle_beta   90.00
_cell.angle_gamma   90.00
#
_symmetry.space_group_name_H-M   'P 1'
#
loop_
_entity.id
_entity.type
_entity.pdbx_description
1 polymer ?
#
loop_
_entity_poly.entity_id
_entity_poly.type
_entity_poly.pdbx_seq_one_letter_code
_entity_poly.pdbx_strand_id
1 'polypeptide(L)'
;MSEEEAKTVLKAEYRLLCLCDAFKNAFDGLAYSSGVTTIPEFYFNFEGSILGKVIPTPSSGSRPLPHKYFLATPLLPCGPHDAKVQKFTGNGTVGAADDHLTKAIHAFAHFSLVYSSHDVLICDLQGAPDRKGRMCLIDPQCHT
;
A
#
# COMPACT_ATOMS: atom_id res chain seq x y z
N MET A 1 -2.46 -3.12 -24.09
CA MET A 1 -3.38 -3.41 -22.98
C MET A 1 -4.78 -3.01 -23.40
N SER A 2 -5.77 -3.91 -23.32
CA SER A 2 -7.18 -3.62 -23.57
C SER A 2 -7.83 -2.91 -22.37
N GLU A 3 -9.04 -2.35 -22.54
CA GLU A 3 -9.78 -1.72 -21.43
C GLU A 3 -10.11 -2.73 -20.31
N GLU A 4 -10.45 -3.98 -20.67
CA GLU A 4 -10.73 -5.04 -19.69
C GLU A 4 -9.46 -5.57 -19.02
N GLU A 5 -8.32 -5.62 -19.71
CA GLU A 5 -7.02 -5.92 -19.09
C GLU A 5 -6.66 -4.84 -18.06
N ALA A 6 -6.75 -3.56 -18.42
CA ALA A 6 -6.47 -2.45 -17.50
C ALA A 6 -7.33 -2.50 -16.24
N LYS A 7 -8.64 -2.74 -16.42
CA LYS A 7 -9.59 -2.91 -15.32
C LYS A 7 -9.26 -4.11 -14.44
N THR A 8 -8.79 -5.22 -15.03
CA THR A 8 -8.42 -6.43 -14.29
C THR A 8 -7.19 -6.18 -13.43
N VAL A 9 -6.16 -5.53 -13.98
CA VAL A 9 -4.97 -5.12 -13.25
C VAL A 9 -5.34 -4.17 -12.12
N LEU A 10 -6.08 -3.10 -12.39
CA LEU A 10 -6.47 -2.12 -11.37
C LEU A 10 -7.33 -2.73 -10.25
N LYS A 11 -8.17 -3.73 -10.57
CA LYS A 11 -8.92 -4.49 -9.54
C LYS A 11 -7.99 -5.33 -8.67
N ALA A 12 -6.95 -5.94 -9.26
CA ALA A 12 -5.96 -6.69 -8.50
C ALA A 12 -5.19 -5.77 -7.56
N GLU A 13 -4.71 -4.62 -8.05
CA GLU A 13 -4.02 -3.61 -7.24
C GLU A 13 -4.89 -3.09 -6.08
N TYR A 14 -6.15 -2.75 -6.36
CA TYR A 14 -7.08 -2.28 -5.32
C TYR A 14 -7.35 -3.35 -4.25
N ARG A 15 -7.51 -4.62 -4.68
CA ARG A 15 -7.68 -5.75 -3.76
C ARG A 15 -6.44 -5.99 -2.92
N LEU A 16 -5.25 -5.86 -3.51
CA LEU A 16 -3.99 -5.98 -2.79
C LEU A 16 -3.87 -4.89 -1.71
N LEU A 17 -4.21 -3.65 -2.05
CA LEU A 17 -4.18 -2.55 -1.08
C LEU A 17 -5.17 -2.79 0.08
N CYS A 18 -6.36 -3.31 -0.21
CA CYS A 18 -7.36 -3.73 0.78
C CYS A 18 -6.85 -4.89 1.66
N LEU A 19 -6.21 -5.90 1.04
CA LEU A 19 -5.62 -7.04 1.74
C LEU A 19 -4.53 -6.58 2.72
N CYS A 20 -3.64 -5.69 2.27
CA CYS A 20 -2.58 -5.15 3.10
C CYS A 20 -3.14 -4.40 4.32
N ASP A 21 -4.18 -3.60 4.12
CA ASP A 21 -4.86 -2.90 5.22
C ASP A 21 -5.50 -3.88 6.22
N ALA A 22 -6.18 -4.93 5.74
CA ALA A 22 -6.74 -5.97 6.59
C ALA A 22 -5.67 -6.72 7.40
N PHE A 23 -4.55 -7.09 6.76
CA PHE A 23 -3.41 -7.72 7.43
C PHE A 23 -2.79 -6.79 8.47
N LYS A 24 -2.72 -5.48 8.19
CA LYS A 24 -2.18 -4.50 9.14
C LYS A 24 -3.05 -4.40 10.39
N ASN A 25 -4.38 -4.38 10.21
CA ASN A 25 -5.32 -4.42 11.33
C ASN A 25 -5.15 -5.69 12.18
N ALA A 26 -4.94 -6.86 11.54
CA ALA A 26 -4.67 -8.11 12.24
C ALA A 26 -3.32 -8.09 12.98
N PHE A 27 -2.27 -7.54 12.35
CA PHE A 27 -0.94 -7.38 12.95
C PHE A 27 -0.99 -6.53 14.21
N ASP A 28 -1.63 -5.37 14.15
CA ASP A 28 -1.79 -4.47 15.29
C ASP A 28 -2.62 -5.12 16.39
N GLY A 29 -3.74 -5.76 16.03
CA GLY A 29 -4.59 -6.47 16.97
C GLY A 29 -3.84 -7.56 17.73
N LEU A 30 -3.04 -8.36 17.03
CA LEU A 30 -2.21 -9.40 17.65
C LEU A 30 -1.17 -8.78 18.59
N ALA A 31 -0.45 -7.75 18.14
CA ALA A 31 0.59 -7.12 18.93
C ALA A 31 0.04 -6.51 20.23
N TYR A 32 -1.08 -5.78 20.15
CA TYR A 32 -1.74 -5.23 21.33
C TYR A 32 -2.25 -6.32 22.29
N SER A 33 -2.85 -7.39 21.76
CA SER A 33 -3.31 -8.52 22.59
C SER A 33 -2.14 -9.26 23.28
N SER A 34 -0.94 -9.16 22.71
CA SER A 34 0.29 -9.73 23.25
C SER A 34 1.00 -8.81 24.26
N GLY A 35 0.41 -7.65 24.59
CA GLY A 35 0.95 -6.70 25.55
C GLY A 35 1.99 -5.73 24.99
N VAL A 36 2.15 -5.64 23.66
CA VAL A 36 2.98 -4.61 23.04
C VAL A 36 2.32 -3.26 23.24
N THR A 37 3.03 -2.33 23.89
CA THR A 37 2.49 -0.99 24.22
C THR A 37 2.78 0.04 23.14
N THR A 38 3.83 -0.15 22.34
CA THR A 38 4.22 0.78 21.28
C THR A 38 4.71 0.04 20.04
N ILE A 39 4.24 0.49 18.88
CA ILE A 39 4.72 0.10 17.55
C ILE A 39 4.86 1.42 16.78
N PRO A 40 5.94 1.62 16.01
CA PRO A 40 6.03 2.73 15.08
C PRO A 40 4.77 2.80 14.21
N GLU A 41 4.14 3.97 14.11
CA GLU A 41 2.89 4.11 13.37
C GLU A 41 3.13 4.04 11.86
N PHE A 42 2.50 3.05 11.22
CA PHE A 42 2.39 2.95 9.78
C PHE A 42 1.05 2.36 9.36
N TYR A 43 0.62 2.66 8.13
CA TYR A 43 -0.64 2.20 7.55
C TYR A 43 -0.53 2.11 6.02
N PHE A 44 -1.50 1.49 5.36
CA PHE A 44 -1.55 1.42 3.89
C PHE A 44 -2.44 2.53 3.33
N ASN A 45 -2.11 3.06 2.16
CA ASN A 45 -2.87 4.16 1.52
C ASN A 45 -4.24 3.71 0.94
N PHE A 46 -4.95 2.84 1.66
CA PHE A 46 -6.21 2.24 1.29
C PHE A 46 -7.42 3.11 1.65
N GLU A 47 -7.45 3.67 2.86
CA GLU A 47 -8.56 4.51 3.29
C GLU A 47 -8.71 5.73 2.37
N GLY A 48 -9.90 5.92 1.80
CA GLY A 48 -10.16 6.98 0.82
C GLY A 48 -9.65 6.69 -0.60
N SER A 49 -9.06 5.51 -0.85
CA SER A 49 -8.72 5.09 -2.22
C SER A 49 -9.97 4.70 -3.02
N ILE A 50 -9.93 4.97 -4.33
CA ILE A 50 -11.05 4.73 -5.24
C ILE A 50 -10.59 3.98 -6.48
N LEU A 51 -11.36 2.94 -6.84
CA LEU A 51 -11.31 2.32 -8.16
C LEU A 51 -12.45 2.90 -9.01
N GLY A 52 -12.10 3.81 -9.92
CA GLY A 52 -13.06 4.60 -10.69
C GLY A 52 -13.10 4.25 -12.17
N LYS A 53 -14.12 4.76 -12.86
CA LYS A 53 -14.23 4.81 -14.31
C LYS A 53 -14.61 6.21 -14.76
N VAL A 54 -13.83 6.80 -15.65
CA VAL A 54 -14.16 8.06 -16.31
C VAL A 54 -15.32 7.82 -17.28
N ILE A 55 -16.38 8.61 -17.13
CA ILE A 55 -17.53 8.65 -18.03
C ILE A 55 -17.40 9.94 -18.84
N PRO A 56 -17.03 9.85 -20.14
CA PRO A 56 -16.92 11.04 -20.98
C PRO A 56 -18.28 11.73 -21.10
N THR A 57 -18.29 13.05 -20.94
CA THR A 57 -19.45 13.91 -21.19
C THR A 57 -19.27 14.68 -22.49
N PRO A 58 -20.36 15.18 -23.12
CA PRO A 58 -20.26 16.05 -24.28
C PRO A 58 -19.40 17.31 -24.04
N SER A 59 -19.32 17.77 -22.79
CA SER A 59 -18.50 18.91 -22.36
C SER A 59 -17.03 18.60 -22.10
N SER A 60 -16.61 17.32 -22.14
CA SER A 60 -15.26 16.90 -21.75
C SER A 60 -14.17 17.35 -22.73
N GLY A 61 -14.54 17.86 -23.91
CA GLY A 61 -13.63 17.98 -25.04
C GLY A 61 -13.18 16.59 -25.52
N SER A 62 -12.95 16.41 -26.83
CA SER A 62 -12.62 15.10 -27.41
C SER A 62 -11.18 14.66 -27.12
N ARG A 63 -10.79 14.56 -25.85
CA ARG A 63 -9.50 13.98 -25.45
C ARG A 63 -9.74 12.55 -24.98
N PRO A 64 -9.64 11.55 -25.88
CA PRO A 64 -9.79 10.17 -25.46
C PRO A 64 -8.65 9.82 -24.49
N LEU A 65 -9.00 9.44 -23.26
CA LEU A 65 -8.05 8.78 -22.36
C LEU A 65 -7.77 7.37 -22.92
N PRO A 66 -6.51 6.89 -22.88
CA PRO A 66 -6.17 5.53 -23.33
C PRO A 66 -6.94 4.45 -22.56
N HIS A 67 -7.20 4.69 -21.27
CA HIS A 67 -8.01 3.85 -20.39
C HIS A 67 -8.97 4.71 -19.58
N LYS A 68 -10.21 4.22 -19.41
CA LYS A 68 -11.23 4.91 -18.62
C LYS A 68 -11.17 4.52 -17.14
N TYR A 69 -10.66 3.33 -16.82
CA TYR A 69 -10.53 2.88 -15.44
C TYR A 69 -9.26 3.47 -14.80
N PHE A 70 -9.34 3.81 -13.53
CA PHE A 70 -8.21 4.32 -12.75
C PHE A 70 -8.31 3.88 -11.29
N LEU A 71 -7.16 3.80 -10.63
CA LEU A 71 -7.03 3.71 -9.19
C LEU A 71 -6.45 5.05 -8.71
N ALA A 72 -7.09 5.68 -7.74
CA ALA A 72 -6.56 6.88 -7.09
C ALA A 72 -6.52 6.67 -5.58
N THR A 73 -5.46 7.14 -4.95
CA THR A 73 -5.25 7.13 -3.51
C THR A 73 -5.10 8.55 -3.00
N PRO A 74 -5.31 8.81 -1.70
CA PRO A 74 -4.98 10.11 -1.10
C PRO A 74 -3.55 10.54 -1.43
N LEU A 75 -3.40 11.81 -1.82
CA LEU A 75 -2.11 12.39 -2.18
C LEU A 75 -1.27 12.61 -0.92
N LEU A 76 -0.11 11.97 -0.86
CA LEU A 76 0.90 12.22 0.17
C LEU A 76 1.61 13.56 -0.08
N PRO A 77 2.15 14.21 0.97
CA PRO A 77 3.03 15.37 0.81
C PRO A 77 4.15 15.06 -0.21
N CYS A 78 4.29 15.91 -1.22
CA CYS A 78 5.19 15.69 -2.35
C CYS A 78 5.88 16.99 -2.84
N GLY A 79 5.95 18.00 -1.98
CA GLY A 79 6.65 19.25 -2.23
C GLY A 79 8.18 19.11 -2.12
N PRO A 80 8.95 20.16 -2.49
CA PRO A 80 10.41 20.12 -2.50
C PRO A 80 11.06 19.88 -1.14
N HIS A 81 10.33 20.17 -0.06
CA HIS A 81 10.77 20.03 1.32
C HIS A 81 10.16 18.82 2.03
N ASP A 82 9.27 18.08 1.36
CA ASP A 82 8.65 16.89 1.93
C ASP A 82 9.62 15.70 1.86
N ALA A 83 9.43 14.74 2.77
CA ALA A 83 10.23 13.53 2.81
C ALA A 83 10.04 12.72 1.51
N LYS A 84 11.14 12.15 1.02
CA LYS A 84 11.10 11.26 -0.16
C LYS A 84 10.49 9.92 0.22
N VAL A 85 9.93 9.25 -0.78
CA VAL A 85 9.51 7.85 -0.64
C VAL A 85 10.74 7.00 -0.28
N GLN A 86 10.62 6.28 0.84
CA GLN A 86 11.61 5.33 1.33
C GLN A 86 11.14 3.91 0.99
N LYS A 87 12.08 3.06 0.57
CA LYS A 87 11.85 1.63 0.36
C LYS A 87 12.33 0.84 1.58
N PHE A 88 11.46 0.03 2.16
CA PHE A 88 11.71 -0.74 3.38
C PHE A 88 11.98 -2.20 3.08
N THR A 89 11.25 -2.80 2.13
CA THR A 89 11.54 -4.15 1.63
C THR A 89 11.62 -4.14 0.12
N GLY A 90 12.37 -5.07 -0.45
CA GLY A 90 12.38 -5.34 -1.89
C GLY A 90 11.58 -6.60 -2.23
N ASN A 91 11.32 -6.80 -3.51
CA ASN A 91 10.65 -8.00 -4.03
C ASN A 91 11.42 -9.32 -3.77
N GLY A 92 12.76 -9.30 -3.84
CA GLY A 92 13.60 -10.51 -3.66
C GLY A 92 14.45 -10.53 -2.38
N THR A 93 14.56 -9.39 -1.70
CA THR A 93 15.38 -9.24 -0.50
C THR A 93 14.74 -8.23 0.45
N VAL A 94 14.63 -8.58 1.73
CA VAL A 94 14.05 -7.71 2.76
C VAL A 94 14.95 -6.50 3.07
N GLY A 95 16.27 -6.63 2.95
CA GLY A 95 17.21 -5.56 3.27
C GLY A 95 17.56 -5.47 4.77
N ALA A 96 18.31 -4.44 5.16
CA ALA A 96 18.68 -4.18 6.56
C ALA A 96 17.56 -3.45 7.31
N ALA A 97 17.50 -3.64 8.63
CA ALA A 97 16.49 -3.06 9.52
C ALA A 97 17.15 -2.31 10.68
N ASP A 98 17.75 -1.17 10.38
CA ASP A 98 18.59 -0.46 11.36
C ASP A 98 17.77 0.44 12.31
N ASP A 99 16.63 0.95 11.85
CA ASP A 99 15.71 1.77 12.63
C ASP A 99 14.44 1.01 13.07
N HIS A 100 13.74 1.54 14.06
CA HIS A 100 12.55 0.90 14.63
C HIS A 100 11.40 0.77 13.64
N LEU A 101 11.21 1.75 12.75
CA LEU A 101 10.13 1.74 11.76
C LEU A 101 10.37 0.63 10.74
N THR A 102 11.58 0.54 10.21
CA THR A 102 11.97 -0.53 9.28
C THR A 102 11.82 -1.92 9.94
N LYS A 103 12.25 -2.08 11.20
CA LYS A 103 12.03 -3.33 11.96
C LYS A 103 10.54 -3.69 12.08
N ALA A 104 9.69 -2.72 12.37
CA ALA A 104 8.24 -2.95 12.47
C ALA A 104 7.62 -3.35 11.12
N ILE A 105 8.04 -2.70 10.04
CA ILE A 105 7.59 -3.01 8.68
C ILE A 105 8.08 -4.41 8.23
N HIS A 106 9.32 -4.78 8.56
CA HIS A 106 9.85 -6.13 8.30
C HIS A 106 9.12 -7.19 9.12
N ALA A 107 8.82 -6.91 10.39
CA ALA A 107 8.03 -7.79 11.24
C ALA A 107 6.61 -7.97 10.68
N PHE A 108 6.00 -6.93 10.11
CA PHE A 108 4.73 -7.03 9.39
C PHE A 108 4.83 -7.90 8.13
N ALA A 109 5.87 -7.73 7.31
CA ALA A 109 6.08 -8.57 6.14
C ALA A 109 6.20 -10.05 6.53
N HIS A 110 6.98 -10.36 7.57
CA HIS A 110 7.07 -11.71 8.13
C HIS A 110 5.74 -12.21 8.72
N PHE A 111 5.02 -11.35 9.46
CA PHE A 111 3.70 -11.66 9.99
C PHE A 111 2.72 -12.05 8.88
N SER A 112 2.74 -11.38 7.73
CA SER A 112 1.85 -11.72 6.62
C SER A 112 1.99 -13.17 6.17
N LEU A 113 3.22 -13.68 6.13
CA LEU A 113 3.51 -15.08 5.79
C LEU A 113 3.02 -16.03 6.89
N VAL A 114 3.34 -15.75 8.16
CA VAL A 114 2.95 -16.64 9.26
C VAL A 114 1.43 -16.67 9.47
N TYR A 115 0.78 -15.51 9.43
CA TYR A 115 -0.65 -15.35 9.64
C TYR A 115 -1.48 -16.02 8.53
N SER A 116 -0.97 -16.01 7.30
CA SER A 116 -1.58 -16.68 6.15
C SER A 116 -1.18 -18.15 6.02
N SER A 117 -0.53 -18.76 7.01
CA SER A 117 -0.02 -20.14 6.91
C SER A 117 0.91 -20.39 5.71
N HIS A 118 1.69 -19.37 5.34
CA HIS A 118 2.64 -19.31 4.23
C HIS A 118 2.03 -19.13 2.83
N ASP A 119 0.75 -18.74 2.73
CA ASP A 119 0.07 -18.52 1.45
C ASP A 119 0.24 -17.09 0.89
N VAL A 120 0.59 -16.11 1.73
CA VAL A 120 0.67 -14.70 1.35
C VAL A 120 1.92 -14.06 1.93
N LEU A 121 2.79 -13.54 1.06
CA LEU A 121 3.92 -12.70 1.45
C LEU A 121 3.73 -11.30 0.89
N ILE A 122 3.49 -10.32 1.78
CA ILE A 122 3.45 -8.90 1.42
C ILE A 122 4.88 -8.34 1.44
N CYS A 123 5.32 -7.79 0.31
CA CYS A 123 6.67 -7.30 0.11
C CYS A 123 6.70 -6.01 -0.74
N ASP A 124 7.90 -5.61 -1.15
CA ASP A 124 8.17 -4.34 -1.84
C ASP A 124 7.59 -3.11 -1.14
N LEU A 125 7.62 -3.14 0.21
CA LEU A 125 7.01 -2.12 1.05
C LEU A 125 7.80 -0.83 0.94
N GLN A 126 7.12 0.23 0.53
CA GLN A 126 7.68 1.57 0.37
C GLN A 126 6.64 2.62 0.77
N GLY A 127 7.08 3.80 1.17
CA GLY A 127 6.17 4.81 1.69
C GLY A 127 6.82 6.14 2.03
N ALA A 128 5.98 7.10 2.42
CA ALA A 128 6.43 8.38 2.93
C ALA A 128 5.55 8.83 4.12
N PRO A 129 6.06 9.70 5.02
CA PRO A 129 5.26 10.30 6.07
C PRO A 129 4.08 11.11 5.52
N ASP A 130 2.90 10.95 6.13
CA ASP A 130 1.75 11.81 5.90
C ASP A 130 1.94 13.19 6.57
N ARG A 131 0.95 14.09 6.44
CA ARG A 131 0.99 15.42 7.08
C ARG A 131 1.04 15.39 8.61
N LYS A 132 0.73 14.25 9.24
CA LYS A 132 0.82 14.02 10.69
C LYS A 132 2.12 13.32 11.09
N GLY A 133 3.01 13.04 10.14
CA GLY A 133 4.27 12.33 10.37
C GLY A 133 4.14 10.81 10.46
N ARG A 134 2.98 10.22 10.14
CA ARG A 134 2.75 8.77 10.17
C ARG A 134 3.20 8.16 8.86
N MET A 135 3.86 7.00 8.90
CA MET A 135 4.35 6.36 7.68
C MET A 135 3.19 5.77 6.86
N CYS A 136 2.96 6.29 5.65
CA CYS A 136 1.96 5.76 4.74
C CYS A 136 2.64 4.89 3.67
N LEU A 137 2.34 3.60 3.68
CA LEU A 137 2.83 2.63 2.71
C LEU A 137 1.98 2.67 1.43
N ILE A 138 2.66 2.65 0.30
CA ILE A 138 2.10 2.76 -1.05
C ILE A 138 2.65 1.62 -1.91
N ASP A 139 1.89 1.26 -2.94
CA ASP A 139 2.33 0.37 -4.02
C ASP A 139 3.01 -0.93 -3.53
N PRO A 140 2.38 -1.69 -2.59
CA PRO A 140 2.94 -2.94 -2.12
C PRO A 140 2.91 -4.00 -3.22
N GLN A 141 3.73 -5.04 -3.07
CA GLN A 141 3.66 -6.26 -3.88
C GLN A 141 3.27 -7.46 -3.01
N CYS A 142 2.81 -8.53 -3.65
CA CYS A 142 2.41 -9.74 -2.96
C CYS A 142 2.79 -10.98 -3.76
N HIS A 143 3.35 -11.97 -3.06
CA HIS A 143 3.54 -13.31 -3.56
C HIS A 143 2.53 -14.27 -2.93
N THR A 144 1.93 -15.11 -3.77
CA THR A 144 0.94 -16.15 -3.44
C THR A 144 1.27 -17.43 -4.17
#